data_AF-A0A350JME4-F1
#
_entry.id   AF-A0A350JME4-F1
#
_cell.length_a   1.000
_cell.length_b   1.000
_cell.length_c   1.000
_cell.angle_alpha   90.00
_cell.angle_beta   90.00
_cell.angle_gamma   90.00
#
_symmetry.space_group_name_H-M   'P 1'
#
loop_
_entity.id
_entity.type
_entity.pdbx_description
1 polymer ?
#
loop_
_entity_poly.entity_id
_entity_poly.type
_entity_poly.pdbx_seq_one_letter_code
_entity_poly.pdbx_strand_id
1 'polypeptide(L)'
;VVNPAHRDVKSSAYLGDLLVTAYSNFSRNRTLGMMIGKGYSVKAAQLEMSMIAEGYYAVASIVEMNKKFGAELPITNAVYRILYEKISPVIEMDILKDDLN
;
A
#
# COMPACT_ATOMS: atom_id res chain seq x y z
N VAL A 1 7.67 8.63 21.50
CA VAL A 1 7.86 7.50 22.43
C VAL A 1 7.26 6.26 21.78
N VAL A 2 8.00 5.17 21.66
CA VAL A 2 7.48 3.90 21.14
C VAL A 2 6.63 3.26 22.24
N ASN A 3 5.40 2.84 21.93
CA ASN A 3 4.50 2.20 22.90
C ASN A 3 5.14 0.88 23.40
N PRO A 4 5.27 0.67 24.74
CA PRO A 4 5.90 -0.52 25.31
C PRO A 4 5.07 -1.81 25.20
N ALA A 5 3.81 -1.74 24.74
CA ALA A 5 2.96 -2.91 24.59
C ALA A 5 3.54 -3.93 23.59
N HIS A 6 3.52 -5.21 23.97
CA HIS A 6 3.90 -6.31 23.09
C HIS A 6 2.99 -6.34 21.86
N ARG A 7 3.57 -6.39 20.66
CA ARG A 7 2.84 -6.50 19.40
C ARG A 7 3.01 -7.90 18.84
N ASP A 8 1.95 -8.70 18.91
CA ASP A 8 1.91 -9.98 18.20
C ASP A 8 1.37 -9.78 16.79
N VAL A 9 2.27 -9.70 15.82
CA VAL A 9 1.93 -9.53 14.39
C VAL A 9 1.14 -10.72 13.83
N LYS A 10 1.11 -11.87 14.51
CA LYS A 10 0.35 -13.06 14.09
C LYS A 10 -1.09 -13.04 14.57
N SER A 11 -1.43 -12.14 15.50
CA SER A 11 -2.79 -12.03 16.01
C SER A 11 -3.77 -11.52 14.95
N SER A 12 -5.06 -11.81 15.14
CA SER A 12 -6.13 -11.45 14.19
C SER A 12 -6.16 -9.96 13.86
N ALA A 13 -5.86 -9.10 14.83
CA ALA A 13 -5.84 -7.65 14.65
C ALA A 13 -4.76 -7.15 13.66
N TYR A 14 -3.76 -7.99 13.33
CA TYR A 14 -2.72 -7.66 12.36
C TYR A 14 -2.78 -8.62 11.16
N LEU A 15 -2.41 -9.89 11.34
CA LEU A 15 -2.37 -10.85 10.24
C LEU A 15 -3.76 -11.15 9.67
N GLY A 16 -4.77 -11.28 10.54
CA GLY A 16 -6.15 -11.50 10.10
C GLY A 16 -6.68 -10.33 9.28
N ASP A 17 -6.47 -9.10 9.77
CA ASP A 17 -6.88 -7.87 9.09
C ASP A 17 -6.14 -7.67 7.75
N LEU A 18 -4.84 -7.97 7.70
CA LEU A 18 -4.05 -7.96 6.46
C LEU A 18 -4.63 -8.93 5.43
N LEU A 19 -4.90 -10.18 5.83
CA LEU A 19 -5.39 -11.21 4.91
C LEU A 19 -6.79 -10.87 4.40
N VAL A 20 -7.72 -10.46 5.27
CA VAL A 20 -9.07 -10.10 4.82
C VAL A 20 -9.04 -8.87 3.91
N THR A 21 -8.21 -7.87 4.20
CA THR A 21 -8.07 -6.67 3.38
C THR A 21 -7.39 -6.98 2.04
N ALA A 22 -6.41 -7.89 1.99
CA ALA A 22 -5.70 -8.23 0.76
C ALA A 22 -6.49 -9.17 -0.17
N TYR A 23 -7.31 -10.08 0.39
CA TYR A 23 -7.99 -11.11 -0.39
C TYR A 23 -9.49 -10.85 -0.62
N SER A 24 -10.16 -10.04 0.21
CA SER A 24 -11.60 -9.80 0.07
C SER A 24 -11.93 -8.95 -1.16
N ASN A 25 -12.93 -9.38 -1.94
CA ASN A 25 -13.50 -8.57 -3.03
C ASN A 25 -14.22 -7.30 -2.53
N PHE A 26 -14.54 -7.22 -1.24
CA PHE A 26 -15.14 -6.03 -0.63
C PHE A 26 -14.10 -5.01 -0.16
N SER A 27 -12.81 -5.34 -0.21
CA SER A 27 -11.73 -4.43 0.18
C SER A 27 -11.56 -3.31 -0.86
N ARG A 28 -11.71 -2.07 -0.41
CA ARG A 28 -11.50 -0.88 -1.24
C ARG A 28 -10.03 -0.77 -1.66
N ASN A 29 -9.08 -1.05 -0.78
CA ASN A 29 -7.66 -1.03 -1.13
C ASN A 29 -7.33 -2.06 -2.21
N ARG A 30 -7.90 -3.27 -2.10
CA ARG A 30 -7.71 -4.30 -3.12
C ARG A 30 -8.31 -3.87 -4.45
N THR A 31 -9.53 -3.32 -4.43
CA THR A 31 -10.19 -2.81 -5.64
C THR A 31 -9.36 -1.71 -6.32
N LEU A 32 -8.83 -0.75 -5.55
CA LEU A 32 -7.92 0.28 -6.06
C LEU A 32 -6.69 -0.33 -6.72
N GLY A 33 -6.00 -1.23 -6.02
CA GLY A 33 -4.81 -1.91 -6.54
C GLY A 33 -5.10 -2.70 -7.82
N MET A 34 -6.23 -3.40 -7.88
CA MET A 34 -6.67 -4.15 -9.06
C MET A 34 -6.94 -3.23 -10.26
N MET A 35 -7.56 -2.06 -10.06
CA MET A 35 -7.79 -1.10 -11.15
C MET A 35 -6.47 -0.54 -11.67
N ILE A 36 -5.56 -0.15 -10.78
CA ILE A 36 -4.24 0.35 -11.16
C ILE A 36 -3.44 -0.71 -11.91
N GLY A 37 -3.45 -1.95 -11.43
CA GLY A 37 -2.80 -3.08 -12.10
C GLY A 37 -3.37 -3.38 -13.49
N LYS A 38 -4.64 -3.03 -13.74
CA LYS A 38 -5.27 -3.10 -15.07
C LYS A 38 -4.93 -1.90 -15.98
N GLY A 39 -4.15 -0.94 -15.50
CA GLY A 39 -3.72 0.24 -16.26
C GLY A 39 -4.59 1.48 -16.08
N TYR A 40 -5.55 1.47 -15.14
CA TYR A 40 -6.30 2.70 -14.82
C TYR A 40 -5.38 3.71 -14.15
N SER A 41 -5.52 4.98 -14.52
CA SER A 41 -4.90 6.05 -13.74
C SER A 41 -5.49 6.11 -12.33
N VAL A 42 -4.70 6.54 -11.35
CA VAL A 42 -5.17 6.73 -9.96
C VAL A 42 -6.42 7.61 -9.90
N LYS A 43 -6.44 8.70 -10.66
CA LYS A 43 -7.59 9.60 -10.73
C LYS A 43 -8.85 8.91 -11.29
N ALA A 44 -8.70 8.11 -12.34
CA ALA A 44 -9.82 7.36 -12.91
C ALA A 44 -10.34 6.30 -11.93
N ALA A 45 -9.43 5.58 -11.26
CA ALA A 45 -9.81 4.60 -10.25
C ALA A 45 -10.55 5.23 -9.07
N GLN A 46 -10.09 6.39 -8.56
CA GLN A 46 -10.76 7.11 -7.49
C GLN A 46 -12.13 7.69 -7.86
N LEU A 47 -12.34 8.06 -9.13
CA LEU A 47 -13.64 8.54 -9.60
C LEU A 47 -14.65 7.40 -9.74
N GLU A 48 -14.20 6.22 -10.19
CA GLU A 48 -15.03 5.03 -10.34
C GLU A 48 -15.40 4.41 -8.99
N MET A 49 -14.44 4.36 -8.07
CA MET A 49 -14.66 3.90 -6.72
C MET A 49 -15.41 4.98 -5.95
N SER A 50 -16.73 4.89 -5.87
CA SER A 50 -17.59 5.79 -5.06
C SER A 50 -17.23 5.87 -3.55
N MET A 51 -16.15 5.22 -3.12
CA MET A 51 -15.60 5.21 -1.78
C MET A 51 -14.07 5.38 -1.81
N ILE A 52 -13.56 6.11 -0.82
CA ILE A 52 -12.13 6.36 -0.65
C ILE A 52 -11.42 5.09 -0.14
N ALA A 53 -10.31 4.72 -0.78
CA ALA A 53 -9.39 3.71 -0.27
C ALA A 53 -8.37 4.36 0.67
N GLU A 54 -8.41 4.02 1.95
CA GLU A 54 -7.55 4.59 2.98
C GLU A 54 -6.05 4.35 2.74
N GLY A 55 -5.70 3.22 2.09
CA GLY A 55 -4.33 2.86 1.74
C GLY A 55 -3.64 3.90 0.84
N TYR A 56 -4.41 4.62 0.02
CA TYR A 56 -3.89 5.71 -0.80
C TYR A 56 -3.24 6.79 0.06
N TYR A 57 -3.97 7.34 1.04
CA TYR A 57 -3.43 8.38 1.91
C TYR A 57 -2.45 7.84 2.95
N ALA A 58 -2.65 6.60 3.39
CA ALA A 58 -1.79 5.95 4.37
C ALA A 58 -0.36 5.81 3.85
N VAL A 59 -0.16 5.39 2.59
CA VAL A 59 1.20 5.21 2.05
C VAL A 59 1.99 6.53 2.02
N ALA A 60 1.35 7.64 1.63
CA ALA A 60 1.99 8.95 1.62
C ALA A 60 2.38 9.40 3.03
N SER A 61 1.50 9.14 4.01
CA SER A 61 1.75 9.47 5.41
C SER A 61 2.89 8.63 6.00
N ILE A 62 2.97 7.35 5.64
CA ILE A 62 4.04 6.44 6.08
C ILE A 62 5.39 6.87 5.47
N VAL A 63 5.45 7.17 4.17
CA VAL A 63 6.69 7.64 3.52
C VAL A 63 7.17 8.95 4.14
N GLU A 64 6.27 9.90 4.38
CA GLU A 64 6.61 11.16 5.05
C GLU A 64 7.15 10.92 6.46
N MET A 65 6.45 10.10 7.25
CA MET A 65 6.89 9.75 8.61
C MET A 65 8.25 9.06 8.60
N ASN A 66 8.49 8.18 7.62
CA ASN A 66 9.71 7.41 7.51
C ASN A 66 10.96 8.27 7.24
N LYS A 67 10.82 9.50 6.72
CA LYS A 67 11.94 10.46 6.63
C LYS A 67 12.63 10.71 7.97
N LYS A 68 11.88 10.58 9.07
CA LYS A 68 12.42 10.71 10.44
C LYS A 68 13.03 9.42 10.98
N PHE A 69 12.48 8.27 10.59
CA PHE A 69 12.83 6.97 11.19
C PHE A 69 13.88 6.19 10.38
N GLY A 70 14.00 6.46 9.08
CA GLY A 70 14.98 5.82 8.21
C GLY A 70 14.82 4.31 8.08
N ALA A 71 13.60 3.77 8.23
CA ALA A 71 13.36 2.34 8.09
C ALA A 71 13.36 1.93 6.61
N GLU A 72 13.81 0.72 6.31
CA GLU A 72 13.71 0.15 4.97
C GLU A 72 12.28 -0.35 4.72
N LEU A 73 11.58 0.32 3.79
CA LEU A 73 10.18 0.04 3.47
C LEU A 73 9.98 -0.18 1.96
N PRO A 74 10.63 -1.19 1.34
CA PRO A 74 10.64 -1.37 -0.11
C PRO A 74 9.22 -1.46 -0.71
N ILE A 75 8.33 -2.25 -0.10
CA ILE A 75 6.94 -2.40 -0.55
C ILE A 75 6.17 -1.09 -0.44
N THR A 76 6.31 -0.36 0.67
CA THR A 76 5.64 0.94 0.87
C THR A 76 6.12 1.96 -0.15
N ASN A 77 7.43 2.01 -0.39
CA ASN A 77 8.02 2.93 -1.38
C ASN A 77 7.52 2.61 -2.78
N ALA A 78 7.47 1.33 -3.16
CA ALA A 78 6.94 0.91 -4.46
C ALA A 78 5.47 1.34 -4.65
N VAL A 79 4.62 1.11 -3.64
CA VAL A 79 3.23 1.55 -3.67
C VAL A 79 3.13 3.09 -3.77
N TYR A 80 3.98 3.83 -3.06
CA TYR A 80 4.03 5.29 -3.15
C TYR A 80 4.39 5.76 -4.56
N ARG A 81 5.44 5.18 -5.16
CA ARG A 81 5.92 5.51 -6.51
C ARG A 81 4.86 5.28 -7.58
N ILE A 82 4.12 4.18 -7.49
CA ILE A 82 2.97 3.92 -8.37
C ILE A 82 1.88 4.97 -8.19
N LEU A 83 1.48 5.24 -6.94
CA LEU A 83 0.30 6.05 -6.64
C LEU A 83 0.53 7.55 -6.81
N TYR A 84 1.72 8.05 -6.48
CA TYR A 84 2.02 9.48 -6.38
C TYR A 84 3.04 9.94 -7.41
N GLU A 85 4.01 9.10 -7.78
CA GLU A 85 5.06 9.45 -8.76
C GLU A 85 4.75 8.95 -10.17
N LYS A 86 3.63 8.23 -10.35
CA LYS A 86 3.09 7.74 -11.63
C LYS A 86 4.03 6.77 -12.36
N ILE A 87 4.86 6.04 -11.61
CA ILE A 87 5.63 4.94 -12.19
C ILE A 87 4.66 3.84 -12.63
N SER A 88 4.93 3.24 -13.80
CA SER A 88 4.16 2.11 -14.30
C SER A 88 4.21 0.95 -13.30
N PRO A 89 3.06 0.35 -12.92
CA PRO A 89 3.05 -0.78 -11.99
C PRO A 89 3.92 -1.95 -12.43
N VAL A 90 4.03 -2.21 -13.74
CA VAL A 90 4.86 -3.29 -14.28
C VAL A 90 6.34 -3.01 -14.00
N ILE A 91 6.79 -1.80 -14.35
CA ILE A 91 8.18 -1.39 -14.15
C ILE A 91 8.51 -1.36 -12.65
N GLU A 92 7.61 -0.81 -11.83
CA GLU A 92 7.84 -0.73 -10.39
C GLU A 92 7.91 -2.12 -9.74
N MET A 93 7.11 -3.09 -10.19
CA MET A 93 7.17 -4.45 -9.64
C MET A 93 8.46 -5.16 -10.02
N ASP A 94 9.04 -4.87 -11.20
CA ASP A 94 10.36 -5.38 -11.59
C ASP A 94 11.45 -4.78 -10.68
N ILE A 95 11.41 -3.47 -10.41
CA ILE A 95 12.33 -2.81 -9.47
C ILE A 95 12.19 -3.39 -8.05
N LEU A 96 10.95 -3.50 -7.56
CA LEU A 96 10.67 -4.03 -6.23
C LEU A 96 11.16 -5.48 -6.07
N LYS A 97 11.04 -6.30 -7.12
CA LYS A 97 11.56 -7.66 -7.11
C LYS A 97 13.06 -7.67 -6.87
N ASP A 98 13.81 -6.79 -7.52
CA ASP A 98 15.26 -6.69 -7.35
C ASP A 98 15.62 -6.15 -5.96
N ASP A 99 14.84 -5.22 -5.41
CA ASP A 99 15.02 -4.66 -4.05
C ASP A 99 14.75 -5.67 -2.92
N LEU A 100 13.99 -6.73 -3.18
CA LEU A 100 13.59 -7.73 -2.17
C LEU A 100 14.47 -9.00 -2.15
N ASN A 101 15.37 -9.16 -3.12
CA ASN A 101 16.31 -10.29 -3.21
C ASN A 101 17.63 -9.97 -2.51
#